data_AF-A0A1F3V7R4-F1
#
_entry.id   AF-A0A1F3V7R4-F1
#
_cell.length_a   1.000
_cell.length_b   1.000
_cell.length_c   1.000
_cell.angle_alpha   90.00
_cell.angle_beta   90.00
_cell.angle_gamma   90.00
#
_symmetry.space_group_name_H-M   'P 1'
#
loop_
_entity.id
_entity.type
_entity.pdbx_description
1 polymer ?
#
loop_
_entity_poly.entity_id
_entity_poly.type
_entity_poly.pdbx_seq_one_letter_code
_entity_poly.pdbx_strand_id
1 'polypeptide(L)'
;MAPRNGRLILREMRTSNGFTLIEILTSAALLALIAVAVSSLFKTQMEGVKQVETRYDILSIQNEIESILLSGENCLSTISPLQNDKAIEHIVSGTTAKFIAGSEIQYGSSRVKILSYNADTTQLENNKLNITVTFEKGNKKTKKAIELSVDNSDLKLIASCNSIFANKENEILKFGPPGTDGVYIDGELNLGIKTENPGAALDVAGAIKADSLEIGTTNIGSGGLSVDSLAVNNVTVAALITSSSASFSTLTVDNTAYTSDERLKSKIDILKNSSKKIEQLQGVSYYFRDNPNRTMGLIAQQVETVYPELVHTDNAGVKGLNYIGLIAPMIETIKEQNVKIRQQDEAILNLQKELKNLKKAIKHGTYSAIK
;
A
#
# COMPACT_ATOMS: atom_id res chain seq x y z
N MET A 1 -92.29 49.66 -38.58
CA MET A 1 -92.50 50.52 -37.39
C MET A 1 -92.25 49.63 -36.16
N ALA A 2 -91.49 50.12 -35.17
CA ALA A 2 -91.26 49.50 -33.86
C ALA A 2 -90.12 48.42 -33.75
N PRO A 3 -89.46 48.27 -32.58
CA PRO A 3 -88.04 48.64 -32.45
C PRO A 3 -87.15 47.71 -31.56
N ARG A 4 -85.86 48.08 -31.47
CA ARG A 4 -84.92 47.98 -30.31
C ARG A 4 -84.43 46.61 -29.78
N ASN A 5 -83.14 46.38 -30.02
CA ASN A 5 -82.07 46.10 -29.06
C ASN A 5 -82.45 45.43 -27.72
N GLY A 6 -82.10 44.15 -27.59
CA GLY A 6 -81.93 43.45 -26.32
C GLY A 6 -80.64 42.61 -26.35
N ARG A 7 -79.49 43.28 -26.16
CA ARG A 7 -78.19 42.63 -25.98
C ARG A 7 -78.23 41.92 -24.61
N LEU A 8 -78.50 40.61 -24.62
CA LEU A 8 -78.41 39.77 -23.42
C LEU A 8 -76.93 39.66 -23.02
N ILE A 9 -76.52 40.55 -22.13
CA ILE A 9 -75.26 40.43 -21.40
C ILE A 9 -75.45 39.23 -20.47
N LEU A 10 -74.84 38.09 -20.81
CA LEU A 10 -74.60 37.02 -19.86
C LEU A 10 -73.69 37.61 -18.77
N ARG A 11 -74.31 38.06 -17.68
CA ARG A 11 -73.60 38.54 -16.51
C ARG A 11 -72.91 37.31 -15.94
N GLU A 12 -71.60 37.20 -16.16
CA GLU A 12 -70.78 36.15 -15.57
C GLU A 12 -71.04 36.14 -14.07
N MET A 13 -71.62 35.04 -13.57
CA MET A 13 -71.76 34.80 -12.15
C MET A 13 -70.35 34.56 -11.59
N ARG A 14 -69.70 35.65 -11.18
CA ARG A 14 -68.48 35.63 -10.40
C ARG A 14 -68.83 35.28 -8.96
N THR A 15 -68.07 34.37 -8.39
CA THR A 15 -68.07 34.15 -6.93
C THR A 15 -67.52 35.38 -6.20
N SER A 16 -67.71 35.50 -4.88
CA SER A 16 -67.26 36.66 -4.08
C SER A 16 -65.78 37.01 -4.26
N ASN A 17 -64.98 36.06 -4.75
CA ASN A 17 -63.55 36.17 -4.94
C ASN A 17 -63.15 36.39 -6.41
N GLY A 18 -64.10 36.66 -7.32
CA GLY A 18 -63.81 37.11 -8.68
C GLY A 18 -63.57 36.02 -9.73
N PHE A 19 -63.86 34.74 -9.44
CA PHE A 19 -63.74 33.65 -10.42
C PHE A 19 -65.10 33.26 -11.01
N THR A 20 -65.12 32.96 -12.31
CA THR A 20 -66.30 32.47 -13.01
C THR A 20 -66.61 31.01 -12.62
N LEU A 21 -67.89 30.60 -12.69
CA LEU A 21 -68.29 29.23 -12.34
C LEU A 21 -67.56 28.16 -13.18
N ILE A 22 -67.24 28.49 -14.44
CA ILE A 22 -66.52 27.61 -15.36
C ILE A 22 -65.08 27.40 -14.90
N GLU A 23 -64.38 28.46 -14.46
CA GLU A 23 -63.02 28.36 -13.92
C GLU A 23 -62.96 27.48 -12.67
N ILE A 24 -63.98 27.55 -11.80
CA ILE A 24 -64.04 26.71 -10.60
C ILE A 24 -64.23 25.23 -10.98
N LEU A 25 -65.12 24.95 -11.94
CA LEU A 25 -65.38 23.59 -12.39
C LEU A 25 -64.19 22.97 -13.13
N THR A 26 -63.49 23.73 -13.98
CA THR A 26 -62.29 23.25 -14.67
C THR A 26 -61.14 23.02 -13.68
N SER A 27 -60.99 23.88 -12.68
CA SER A 27 -60.01 23.71 -11.61
C SER A 27 -60.29 22.47 -10.77
N ALA A 28 -61.55 22.23 -10.39
CA ALA A 28 -61.95 21.06 -9.63
C ALA A 28 -61.73 19.74 -10.42
N ALA A 29 -62.05 19.74 -11.71
CA ALA A 29 -61.80 18.59 -12.58
C ALA A 29 -60.30 18.31 -12.74
N LEU A 30 -59.47 19.36 -12.87
CA LEU A 30 -58.02 19.22 -12.96
C LEU A 30 -57.44 18.66 -11.65
N LEU A 31 -57.91 19.14 -10.49
CA LEU A 31 -57.50 18.62 -9.19
C LEU A 31 -57.88 17.15 -9.01
N ALA A 32 -59.06 16.73 -9.47
CA ALA A 32 -59.47 15.33 -9.42
C ALA A 32 -58.58 14.44 -10.31
N LEU A 33 -58.23 14.90 -11.52
CA LEU A 33 -57.31 14.18 -12.40
C LEU A 33 -55.90 14.08 -11.81
N ILE A 34 -55.40 15.15 -11.21
CA ILE A 34 -54.12 15.14 -10.50
C ILE A 34 -54.16 14.16 -9.33
N ALA A 35 -55.24 14.16 -8.54
CA ALA A 35 -55.38 13.24 -7.41
C ALA A 35 -55.37 11.77 -7.85
N VAL A 36 -56.04 11.43 -8.97
CA VAL A 36 -56.01 10.09 -9.54
C VAL A 36 -54.62 9.72 -10.06
N ALA A 37 -53.93 10.64 -10.76
CA ALA A 37 -52.58 10.41 -11.26
C ALA A 37 -51.55 10.26 -10.14
N VAL A 38 -51.67 11.03 -9.05
CA VAL A 38 -50.82 10.91 -7.86
C VAL A 38 -51.07 9.58 -7.16
N SER A 39 -52.34 9.19 -6.99
CA SER A 39 -52.71 7.90 -6.37
C SER A 39 -52.16 6.71 -7.17
N SER A 40 -52.25 6.77 -8.51
CA SER A 40 -51.67 5.71 -9.36
C SER A 40 -50.15 5.67 -9.25
N LEU A 41 -49.46 6.83 -9.24
CA LEU A 41 -48.01 6.90 -9.03
C LEU A 41 -47.60 6.30 -7.69
N PHE A 42 -48.30 6.65 -6.60
CA PHE A 42 -48.02 6.13 -5.26
C PHE A 42 -48.19 4.60 -5.21
N LYS A 43 -49.20 4.06 -5.89
CA LYS A 43 -49.41 2.61 -5.97
C LYS A 43 -48.25 1.90 -6.69
N THR A 44 -47.82 2.43 -7.83
CA THR A 44 -46.69 1.86 -8.60
C THR A 44 -45.39 1.92 -7.81
N GLN A 45 -45.13 3.02 -7.08
CA GLN A 45 -43.95 3.15 -6.22
C GLN A 45 -43.99 2.18 -5.04
N MET A 46 -45.15 1.99 -4.39
CA MET A 46 -45.30 1.02 -3.30
C MET A 46 -45.13 -0.44 -3.75
N GLU A 47 -45.62 -0.79 -4.95
CA GLU A 47 -45.39 -2.13 -5.53
C GLU A 47 -43.90 -2.36 -5.81
N GLY A 48 -43.17 -1.35 -6.30
CA GLY A 48 -41.72 -1.40 -6.48
C GLY A 48 -40.96 -1.62 -5.17
N VAL A 49 -41.31 -0.91 -4.10
CA VAL A 49 -40.69 -1.07 -2.77
C VAL A 49 -40.89 -2.49 -2.22
N LYS A 50 -42.11 -3.04 -2.33
CA LYS A 50 -42.40 -4.43 -1.92
C LYS A 50 -41.58 -5.45 -2.71
N GLN A 51 -41.37 -5.21 -4.00
CA GLN A 51 -40.57 -6.10 -4.85
C GLN A 51 -39.08 -6.07 -4.49
N VAL A 52 -38.54 -4.90 -4.13
CA VAL A 52 -37.14 -4.73 -3.69
C VAL A 52 -36.91 -5.39 -2.33
N GLU A 53 -37.81 -5.18 -1.36
CA GLU A 53 -37.76 -5.81 -0.03
C GLU A 53 -37.75 -7.34 -0.16
N THR A 54 -38.68 -7.89 -0.97
CA THR A 54 -38.75 -9.33 -1.23
C THR A 54 -37.46 -9.89 -1.85
N ARG A 55 -36.80 -9.13 -2.74
CA ARG A 55 -35.54 -9.54 -3.38
C ARG A 55 -34.37 -9.55 -2.38
N TYR A 56 -34.28 -8.54 -1.53
CA TYR A 56 -33.26 -8.47 -0.48
C TYR A 56 -33.39 -9.65 0.49
N ASP A 57 -34.62 -9.98 0.88
CA ASP A 57 -34.87 -11.09 1.78
C ASP A 57 -34.51 -12.45 1.15
N ILE A 58 -34.81 -12.66 -0.13
CA ILE A 58 -34.41 -13.88 -0.84
C ILE A 58 -32.89 -13.99 -0.91
N LEU A 59 -32.18 -12.89 -1.21
CA LEU A 59 -30.70 -12.85 -1.23
C LEU A 59 -30.09 -13.11 0.14
N SER A 60 -30.66 -12.54 1.19
CA SER A 60 -30.25 -12.79 2.58
C SER A 60 -30.40 -14.27 2.95
N ILE A 61 -31.55 -14.87 2.63
CA ILE A 61 -31.79 -16.31 2.83
C ILE A 61 -30.81 -17.15 2.01
N GLN A 62 -30.48 -16.75 0.78
CA GLN A 62 -29.50 -17.45 -0.05
C GLN A 62 -28.09 -17.43 0.58
N ASN A 63 -27.62 -16.29 1.04
CA ASN A 63 -26.31 -16.15 1.68
C ASN A 63 -26.23 -16.94 2.99
N GLU A 64 -27.31 -16.99 3.74
CA GLU A 64 -27.37 -17.76 4.98
C GLU A 64 -27.36 -19.27 4.71
N ILE A 65 -28.16 -19.75 3.74
CA ILE A 65 -28.13 -21.16 3.30
C ILE A 65 -26.75 -21.52 2.76
N GLU A 66 -26.13 -20.63 1.98
CA GLU A 66 -24.77 -20.82 1.48
C GLU A 66 -23.79 -20.97 2.64
N SER A 67 -23.80 -20.07 3.62
CA SER A 67 -22.97 -20.17 4.82
C SER A 67 -23.19 -21.47 5.61
N ILE A 68 -24.43 -21.97 5.68
CA ILE A 68 -24.75 -23.26 6.33
C ILE A 68 -24.10 -24.43 5.58
N LEU A 69 -24.23 -24.43 4.25
CA LEU A 69 -23.73 -25.50 3.38
C LEU A 69 -22.20 -25.48 3.20
N LEU A 70 -21.51 -24.41 3.61
CA LEU A 70 -20.05 -24.35 3.57
C LEU A 70 -19.35 -25.31 4.53
N SER A 71 -20.02 -25.77 5.60
CA SER A 71 -19.43 -26.82 6.44
C SER A 71 -19.70 -28.20 5.83
N GLY A 72 -18.67 -29.03 5.69
CA GLY A 72 -18.80 -30.39 5.17
C GLY A 72 -19.82 -31.23 5.96
N GLU A 73 -19.84 -31.13 7.29
CA GLU A 73 -20.78 -31.85 8.16
C GLU A 73 -22.24 -31.43 7.95
N ASN A 74 -22.53 -30.11 7.88
CA ASN A 74 -23.91 -29.64 7.65
C ASN A 74 -24.38 -29.92 6.22
N CYS A 75 -23.49 -29.83 5.24
CA CYS A 75 -23.83 -30.24 3.88
C CYS A 75 -24.16 -31.74 3.86
N LEU A 76 -23.34 -32.58 4.51
CA LEU A 76 -23.56 -34.02 4.57
C LEU A 76 -24.85 -34.38 5.31
N SER A 77 -25.15 -33.72 6.43
CA SER A 77 -26.41 -33.93 7.17
C SER A 77 -27.63 -33.43 6.40
N THR A 78 -27.49 -32.39 5.57
CA THR A 78 -28.54 -31.90 4.67
C THR A 78 -28.92 -32.95 3.62
N ILE A 79 -27.93 -33.68 3.11
CA ILE A 79 -28.14 -34.68 2.05
C ILE A 79 -28.22 -36.13 2.57
N SER A 80 -27.87 -36.40 3.82
CA SER A 80 -27.90 -37.74 4.42
C SER A 80 -29.28 -38.40 4.40
N PRO A 81 -30.41 -37.68 4.65
CA PRO A 81 -31.75 -38.24 4.45
C PRO A 81 -32.02 -38.66 3.00
N LEU A 82 -31.34 -38.05 2.03
CA LEU A 82 -31.47 -38.35 0.61
C LEU A 82 -30.81 -39.70 0.29
N GLN A 83 -29.68 -40.03 0.95
CA GLN A 83 -28.90 -41.27 0.72
C GLN A 83 -29.70 -42.56 0.96
N ASN A 84 -30.76 -42.50 1.77
CA ASN A 84 -31.58 -43.66 2.13
C ASN A 84 -32.87 -43.79 1.29
N ASP A 85 -33.10 -42.89 0.33
CA ASP A 85 -34.31 -42.91 -0.49
C ASP A 85 -34.15 -43.88 -1.69
N LYS A 86 -35.15 -44.74 -1.91
CA LYS A 86 -35.23 -45.67 -3.06
C LYS A 86 -35.18 -44.95 -4.41
N ALA A 87 -35.44 -43.65 -4.42
CA ALA A 87 -35.25 -42.80 -5.57
C ALA A 87 -33.80 -42.76 -6.10
N ILE A 88 -32.79 -43.02 -5.26
CA ILE A 88 -31.38 -43.05 -5.67
C ILE A 88 -31.06 -44.21 -6.61
N GLU A 89 -31.70 -45.37 -6.43
CA GLU A 89 -31.53 -46.51 -7.35
C GLU A 89 -32.00 -46.17 -8.77
N HIS A 90 -32.96 -45.26 -8.91
CA HIS A 90 -33.49 -44.84 -10.22
C HIS A 90 -32.58 -43.83 -10.96
N ILE A 91 -31.70 -43.11 -10.26
CA ILE A 91 -30.76 -42.12 -10.84
C ILE A 91 -29.73 -42.80 -11.74
N VAL A 92 -29.26 -43.99 -11.34
CA VAL A 92 -28.33 -44.81 -12.13
C VAL A 92 -29.02 -45.40 -13.37
N SER A 93 -30.36 -45.44 -13.39
CA SER A 93 -31.16 -45.98 -14.49
C SER A 93 -31.70 -44.93 -15.48
N GLY A 94 -31.30 -43.65 -15.37
CA GLY A 94 -31.64 -42.61 -16.35
C GLY A 94 -33.11 -42.14 -16.35
N THR A 95 -33.85 -42.37 -15.25
CA THR A 95 -35.20 -41.80 -15.07
C THR A 95 -35.19 -40.68 -14.04
N THR A 96 -35.95 -39.61 -14.32
CA THR A 96 -36.08 -38.43 -13.44
C THR A 96 -36.71 -38.83 -12.11
N ALA A 97 -35.88 -39.00 -11.08
CA ALA A 97 -36.35 -39.24 -9.73
C ALA A 97 -36.88 -37.92 -9.13
N LYS A 98 -38.14 -37.92 -8.68
CA LYS A 98 -38.67 -36.92 -7.73
C LYS A 98 -38.52 -37.51 -6.36
N PHE A 99 -37.85 -36.80 -5.46
CA PHE A 99 -37.44 -37.42 -4.21
C PHE A 99 -37.78 -36.65 -2.92
N ILE A 100 -37.72 -37.34 -1.77
CA ILE A 100 -38.58 -37.07 -0.60
C ILE A 100 -38.33 -35.67 0.01
N ALA A 101 -39.33 -34.80 -0.13
CA ALA A 101 -39.42 -33.51 0.53
C ALA A 101 -39.93 -33.64 1.99
N GLY A 102 -39.42 -32.80 2.90
CA GLY A 102 -40.03 -32.67 4.24
C GLY A 102 -39.07 -32.48 5.42
N SER A 103 -37.76 -32.69 5.23
CA SER A 103 -36.77 -32.56 6.31
C SER A 103 -36.60 -31.12 6.76
N GLU A 104 -36.62 -30.89 8.07
CA GLU A 104 -36.33 -29.60 8.70
C GLU A 104 -34.94 -29.65 9.35
N ILE A 105 -34.12 -28.63 9.08
CA ILE A 105 -32.75 -28.53 9.57
C ILE A 105 -32.67 -27.29 10.46
N GLN A 106 -32.16 -27.46 11.67
CA GLN A 106 -31.92 -26.37 12.61
C GLN A 106 -30.42 -26.06 12.67
N TYR A 107 -30.06 -24.80 12.45
CA TYR A 107 -28.68 -24.31 12.55
C TYR A 107 -28.66 -22.99 13.33
N GLY A 108 -27.99 -22.98 14.49
CA GLY A 108 -28.04 -21.86 15.42
C GLY A 108 -29.49 -21.54 15.84
N SER A 109 -29.91 -20.29 15.64
CA SER A 109 -31.30 -19.83 15.85
C SER A 109 -32.20 -19.97 14.61
N SER A 110 -31.66 -20.38 13.47
CA SER A 110 -32.37 -20.47 12.20
C SER A 110 -32.88 -21.89 11.94
N ARG A 111 -34.12 -21.99 11.45
CA ARG A 111 -34.70 -23.24 10.92
C ARG A 111 -34.98 -23.10 9.45
N VAL A 112 -34.54 -24.07 8.67
CA VAL A 112 -34.74 -24.12 7.23
C VAL A 112 -35.34 -25.47 6.85
N LYS A 113 -36.41 -25.46 6.06
CA LYS A 113 -37.09 -26.66 5.59
C LYS A 113 -36.75 -26.94 4.14
N ILE A 114 -36.45 -28.20 3.82
CA ILE A 114 -36.25 -28.63 2.43
C ILE A 114 -37.63 -28.94 1.83
N LEU A 115 -38.00 -28.18 0.82
CA LEU A 115 -39.31 -28.29 0.17
C LEU A 115 -39.33 -29.22 -1.04
N SER A 116 -38.24 -29.24 -1.80
CA SER A 116 -38.11 -30.08 -2.99
C SER A 116 -36.68 -30.00 -3.49
N TYR A 117 -36.33 -30.89 -4.39
CA TYR A 117 -35.05 -30.83 -5.08
C TYR A 117 -35.18 -31.45 -6.48
N ASN A 118 -34.24 -31.11 -7.34
CA ASN A 118 -34.16 -31.60 -8.71
C ASN A 118 -32.70 -31.95 -9.01
N ALA A 119 -32.45 -33.19 -9.42
CA ALA A 119 -31.14 -33.65 -9.83
C ALA A 119 -31.06 -33.63 -11.35
N ASP A 120 -30.05 -32.95 -11.90
CA ASP A 120 -29.76 -32.99 -13.33
C ASP A 120 -28.72 -34.08 -13.60
N THR A 121 -29.18 -35.21 -14.13
CA THR A 121 -28.35 -36.37 -14.45
C THR A 121 -27.78 -36.34 -15.87
N THR A 122 -28.15 -35.34 -16.67
CA THR A 122 -27.64 -35.21 -18.05
C THR A 122 -26.17 -34.78 -18.11
N GLN A 123 -25.60 -34.41 -16.96
CA GLN A 123 -24.26 -33.84 -16.77
C GLN A 123 -23.36 -34.72 -15.87
N LEU A 124 -23.55 -36.04 -15.90
CA LEU A 124 -22.64 -37.01 -15.23
C LEU A 124 -21.31 -37.12 -16.00
N GLU A 125 -20.63 -36.01 -16.24
CA GLU A 125 -19.24 -35.99 -16.67
C GLU A 125 -18.36 -35.94 -15.41
N ASN A 126 -17.36 -36.82 -15.32
CA ASN A 126 -16.38 -36.86 -14.23
C ASN A 126 -16.93 -37.15 -12.82
N ASN A 127 -17.91 -38.05 -12.67
CA ASN A 127 -18.42 -38.48 -11.36
C ASN A 127 -19.03 -37.35 -10.51
N LYS A 128 -19.59 -36.31 -11.16
CA LYS A 128 -20.25 -35.18 -10.48
C LYS A 128 -21.74 -35.16 -10.76
N LEU A 129 -22.55 -34.84 -9.75
CA LEU A 129 -24.00 -34.70 -9.85
C LEU A 129 -24.43 -33.34 -9.29
N ASN A 130 -25.16 -32.56 -10.10
CA ASN A 130 -25.72 -31.29 -9.67
C ASN A 130 -27.16 -31.48 -9.18
N ILE A 131 -27.39 -31.12 -7.91
CA ILE A 131 -28.72 -31.13 -7.30
C ILE A 131 -29.13 -29.70 -6.95
N THR A 132 -30.26 -29.25 -7.48
CA THR A 132 -30.89 -28.00 -7.05
C THR A 132 -31.85 -28.29 -5.91
N VAL A 133 -31.61 -27.73 -4.73
CA VAL A 133 -32.47 -27.88 -3.55
C VAL A 133 -33.27 -26.60 -3.33
N THR A 134 -34.57 -26.76 -3.08
CA THR A 134 -35.49 -25.68 -2.72
C THR A 134 -35.67 -25.65 -1.20
N PHE A 135 -35.39 -24.51 -0.61
CA PHE A 135 -35.45 -24.26 0.82
C PHE A 135 -36.58 -23.30 1.17
N GLU A 136 -37.10 -23.41 2.40
CA GLU A 136 -38.07 -22.50 2.99
C GLU A 136 -37.60 -22.05 4.37
N LYS A 137 -37.64 -20.73 4.60
CA LYS A 137 -37.41 -20.10 5.91
C LYS A 137 -38.58 -19.14 6.17
N GLY A 138 -39.42 -19.48 7.13
CA GLY A 138 -40.71 -18.79 7.33
C GLY A 138 -41.63 -18.96 6.12
N ASN A 139 -42.13 -17.85 5.55
CA ASN A 139 -43.01 -17.88 4.36
C ASN A 139 -42.26 -17.70 3.02
N LYS A 140 -40.91 -17.65 3.04
CA LYS A 140 -40.09 -17.36 1.85
C LYS A 140 -39.40 -18.63 1.37
N LYS A 141 -39.38 -18.81 0.04
CA LYS A 141 -38.81 -19.98 -0.65
C LYS A 141 -37.66 -19.54 -1.55
N THR A 142 -36.57 -20.30 -1.57
CA THR A 142 -35.42 -20.06 -2.45
C THR A 142 -34.81 -21.37 -2.94
N LYS A 143 -33.93 -21.31 -3.95
CA LYS A 143 -33.23 -22.47 -4.51
C LYS A 143 -31.72 -22.27 -4.44
N LYS A 144 -30.96 -23.35 -4.19
CA LYS A 144 -29.50 -23.40 -4.26
C LYS A 144 -29.05 -24.68 -4.98
N ALA A 145 -28.07 -24.54 -5.87
CA ALA A 145 -27.41 -25.67 -6.51
C ALA A 145 -26.29 -26.21 -5.61
N ILE A 146 -26.20 -27.53 -5.50
CA ILE A 146 -25.21 -28.28 -4.73
C ILE A 146 -24.57 -29.29 -5.69
N GLU A 147 -23.25 -29.25 -5.80
CA GLU A 147 -22.47 -30.23 -6.56
C GLU A 147 -22.07 -31.38 -5.61
N LEU A 148 -22.35 -32.62 -6.02
CA LEU A 148 -21.99 -33.83 -5.28
C LEU A 148 -20.98 -34.64 -6.08
N SER A 149 -19.92 -35.11 -5.42
CA SER A 149 -19.00 -36.09 -6.00
C SER A 149 -19.48 -37.51 -5.70
N VAL A 150 -19.43 -38.39 -6.70
CA VAL A 150 -19.96 -39.76 -6.66
C VAL A 150 -18.83 -40.77 -6.83
N ASP A 151 -18.51 -41.54 -5.79
CA ASP A 151 -17.63 -42.69 -5.93
C ASP A 151 -18.42 -43.91 -6.46
N ASN A 152 -17.94 -44.52 -7.54
CA ASN A 152 -18.64 -45.56 -8.29
C ASN A 152 -18.16 -46.99 -7.93
N SER A 153 -17.45 -47.14 -6.83
CA SER A 153 -16.78 -48.41 -6.49
C SER A 153 -17.73 -49.52 -6.03
N ASP A 154 -18.88 -49.19 -5.42
CA ASP A 154 -19.78 -50.20 -4.79
C ASP A 154 -21.29 -49.88 -4.87
N LEU A 155 -21.74 -49.04 -5.82
CA LEU A 155 -23.15 -48.58 -5.94
C LEU A 155 -23.74 -47.94 -4.66
N LYS A 156 -22.93 -47.70 -3.63
CA LYS A 156 -23.24 -46.86 -2.47
C LYS A 156 -22.66 -45.49 -2.73
N LEU A 157 -23.53 -44.54 -3.05
CA LEU A 157 -23.15 -43.15 -3.30
C LEU A 157 -22.59 -42.53 -2.00
N ILE A 158 -21.28 -42.56 -1.80
CA ILE A 158 -20.63 -41.71 -0.79
C ILE A 158 -20.55 -40.31 -1.40
N ALA A 159 -21.59 -39.51 -1.19
CA ALA A 159 -21.58 -38.12 -1.59
C ALA A 159 -20.61 -37.36 -0.69
N SER A 160 -19.39 -37.06 -1.15
CA SER A 160 -18.56 -36.09 -0.45
C SER A 160 -19.14 -34.71 -0.74
N CYS A 161 -19.67 -34.08 0.31
CA CYS A 161 -19.87 -32.65 0.32
C CYS A 161 -18.48 -32.01 0.36
N ASN A 162 -17.82 -31.94 -0.80
CA ASN A 162 -16.69 -31.04 -0.93
C ASN A 162 -17.29 -29.64 -0.77
N SER A 163 -17.17 -29.09 0.44
CA SER A 163 -17.37 -27.67 0.61
C SER A 163 -16.55 -26.98 -0.47
N ILE A 164 -17.03 -25.84 -0.93
CA ILE A 164 -16.43 -25.01 -1.99
C ILE A 164 -15.00 -24.53 -1.59
N PHE A 165 -14.43 -25.04 -0.49
CA PHE A 165 -13.10 -24.77 0.05
C PHE A 165 -12.20 -26.02 0.22
N ALA A 166 -12.63 -27.21 -0.20
CA ALA A 166 -11.78 -28.40 -0.16
C ALA A 166 -11.73 -29.06 -1.54
N ASN A 167 -10.94 -28.49 -2.45
CA ASN A 167 -10.52 -29.20 -3.65
C ASN A 167 -9.00 -29.32 -3.68
N LYS A 168 -8.55 -30.54 -3.40
CA LYS A 168 -7.22 -31.12 -3.62
C LYS A 168 -6.08 -30.58 -2.74
N GLU A 169 -5.38 -31.53 -2.14
CA GLU A 169 -4.01 -31.49 -1.63
C GLU A 169 -3.48 -30.09 -1.23
N ASN A 170 -3.50 -29.81 0.08
CA ASN A 170 -2.80 -28.70 0.74
C ASN A 170 -3.39 -27.29 0.60
N GLU A 171 -4.70 -27.12 0.42
CA GLU A 171 -5.35 -25.79 0.48
C GLU A 171 -6.32 -25.72 1.66
N ILE A 172 -6.12 -24.75 2.58
CA ILE A 172 -6.93 -24.64 3.81
C ILE A 172 -8.00 -23.56 3.68
N LEU A 173 -7.69 -22.37 3.12
CA LEU A 173 -8.66 -21.27 2.94
C LEU A 173 -8.29 -20.35 1.76
N LYS A 174 -9.30 -20.01 0.93
CA LYS A 174 -9.21 -19.02 -0.17
C LYS A 174 -10.31 -17.97 -0.03
N PHE A 175 -9.95 -16.70 0.04
CA PHE A 175 -10.88 -15.57 -0.06
C PHE A 175 -10.57 -14.73 -1.29
N GLY A 176 -11.51 -14.60 -2.23
CA GLY A 176 -11.35 -13.80 -3.45
C GLY A 176 -10.78 -14.57 -4.66
N PRO A 177 -10.75 -13.95 -5.86
CA PRO A 177 -10.25 -14.59 -7.08
C PRO A 177 -8.72 -14.82 -7.02
N PRO A 178 -8.22 -15.88 -7.69
CA PRO A 178 -6.79 -16.19 -7.79
C PRO A 178 -5.92 -14.99 -8.20
N GLY A 179 -4.78 -14.83 -7.53
CA GLY A 179 -3.63 -14.05 -8.02
C GLY A 179 -3.71 -12.52 -7.97
N THR A 180 -4.88 -11.87 -7.82
CA THR A 180 -4.94 -10.39 -7.88
C THR A 180 -5.37 -9.70 -6.59
N ASP A 181 -6.33 -10.27 -5.86
CA ASP A 181 -6.89 -9.64 -4.64
C ASP A 181 -7.21 -10.67 -3.53
N GLY A 182 -6.74 -11.90 -3.69
CA GLY A 182 -7.07 -13.00 -2.80
C GLY A 182 -6.20 -13.11 -1.55
N VAL A 183 -6.77 -13.70 -0.50
CA VAL A 183 -6.02 -14.22 0.66
C VAL A 183 -6.00 -15.74 0.54
N TYR A 184 -4.82 -16.33 0.69
CA TYR A 184 -4.55 -17.74 0.53
C TYR A 184 -3.81 -18.30 1.74
N ILE A 185 -4.21 -19.50 2.20
CA ILE A 185 -3.48 -20.26 3.22
C ILE A 185 -3.17 -21.65 2.66
N ASP A 186 -1.89 -21.98 2.61
CA ASP A 186 -1.41 -23.30 2.16
C ASP A 186 -1.54 -24.38 3.26
N GLY A 187 -1.16 -25.62 2.92
CA GLY A 187 -1.20 -26.76 3.82
C GLY A 187 -0.21 -26.69 4.98
N GLU A 188 0.76 -25.76 4.93
CA GLU A 188 1.75 -25.49 5.97
C GLU A 188 1.36 -24.29 6.86
N LEU A 189 0.18 -23.70 6.63
CA LEU A 189 -0.36 -22.51 7.33
C LEU A 189 0.37 -21.20 7.00
N ASN A 190 1.06 -21.11 5.86
CA ASN A 190 1.62 -19.87 5.37
C ASN A 190 0.53 -18.98 4.77
N LEU A 191 0.55 -17.68 5.10
CA LEU A 191 -0.44 -16.71 4.65
C LEU A 191 0.06 -15.96 3.41
N GLY A 192 -0.56 -16.21 2.26
CA GLY A 192 -0.39 -15.46 1.02
C GLY A 192 -1.44 -14.35 0.88
N ILE A 193 -1.01 -13.12 0.60
CA ILE A 193 -1.89 -12.02 0.18
C ILE A 193 -1.51 -11.67 -1.26
N LYS A 194 -2.46 -11.82 -2.20
CA LYS A 194 -2.27 -11.70 -3.65
C LYS A 194 -1.29 -12.71 -4.26
N THR A 195 -0.98 -13.79 -3.54
CA THR A 195 -0.20 -14.94 -4.02
C THR A 195 -0.87 -16.23 -3.57
N GLU A 196 -0.87 -17.25 -4.43
CA GLU A 196 -1.35 -18.61 -4.11
C GLU A 196 -0.22 -19.57 -3.76
N ASN A 197 1.02 -19.08 -3.72
CA ASN A 197 2.18 -19.92 -3.45
C ASN A 197 3.12 -19.13 -2.52
N PRO A 198 2.76 -18.97 -1.23
CA PRO A 198 3.50 -18.14 -0.30
C PRO A 198 4.89 -18.74 -0.06
N GLY A 199 5.94 -17.95 -0.27
CA GLY A 199 7.33 -18.38 -0.03
C GLY A 199 7.78 -18.29 1.43
N ALA A 200 6.92 -17.78 2.32
CA ALA A 200 7.19 -17.56 3.73
C ALA A 200 5.89 -17.57 4.54
N ALA A 201 5.99 -17.61 5.88
CA ALA A 201 4.84 -17.60 6.79
C ALA A 201 3.84 -16.46 6.54
N LEU A 202 4.32 -15.31 6.07
CA LEU A 202 3.52 -14.23 5.51
C LEU A 202 4.18 -13.74 4.22
N ASP A 203 3.51 -13.90 3.09
CA ASP A 203 3.96 -13.45 1.78
C ASP A 203 2.89 -12.53 1.15
N VAL A 204 3.27 -11.28 0.90
CA VAL A 204 2.37 -10.26 0.34
C VAL A 204 2.89 -9.86 -1.03
N ALA A 205 2.22 -10.32 -2.08
CA ALA A 205 2.48 -9.90 -3.45
C ALA A 205 1.87 -8.50 -3.71
N GLY A 206 2.50 -7.48 -3.13
CA GLY A 206 2.09 -6.08 -3.29
C GLY A 206 2.57 -5.17 -2.16
N ALA A 207 2.11 -3.92 -2.18
CA ALA A 207 2.43 -2.95 -1.14
C ALA A 207 1.57 -3.16 0.12
N ILE A 208 2.18 -3.03 1.30
CA ILE A 208 1.49 -3.02 2.59
C ILE A 208 1.22 -1.56 2.99
N LYS A 209 -0.07 -1.18 3.07
CA LYS A 209 -0.49 0.12 3.61
C LYS A 209 -0.97 -0.08 5.05
N ALA A 210 -0.20 0.42 6.01
CA ALA A 210 -0.51 0.32 7.44
C ALA A 210 -0.27 1.67 8.14
N ASP A 211 -1.08 2.00 9.15
CA ASP A 211 -0.87 3.20 9.98
C ASP A 211 0.41 3.07 10.84
N SER A 212 0.72 1.85 11.27
CA SER A 212 1.99 1.48 11.89
C SER A 212 2.36 0.04 11.51
N LEU A 213 3.65 -0.22 11.27
CA LEU A 213 4.19 -1.55 11.00
C LEU A 213 5.31 -1.82 12.00
N GLU A 214 5.07 -2.73 12.94
CA GLU A 214 6.07 -3.21 13.89
C GLU A 214 6.65 -4.54 13.39
N ILE A 215 7.97 -4.60 13.19
CA ILE A 215 8.68 -5.82 12.80
C ILE A 215 9.36 -6.38 14.06
N GLY A 216 8.80 -7.45 14.63
CA GLY A 216 9.28 -8.06 15.87
C GLY A 216 10.63 -8.76 15.70
N THR A 217 11.61 -8.37 16.51
CA THR A 217 13.01 -8.85 16.55
C THR A 217 13.83 -8.60 15.27
N THR A 218 15.03 -8.04 15.46
CA THR A 218 15.89 -7.35 14.48
C THR A 218 16.51 -8.17 13.35
N ASN A 219 15.97 -9.34 13.03
CA ASN A 219 16.50 -10.16 11.95
C ASN A 219 15.54 -10.15 10.77
N ILE A 220 15.49 -9.02 10.06
CA ILE A 220 15.23 -9.11 8.62
C ILE A 220 16.30 -10.09 8.11
N GLY A 221 15.88 -11.26 7.60
CA GLY A 221 16.79 -12.34 7.22
C GLY A 221 17.85 -11.87 6.22
N SER A 222 18.73 -12.77 5.76
CA SER A 222 19.83 -12.45 4.84
C SER A 222 19.42 -11.75 3.52
N GLY A 223 18.12 -11.65 3.21
CA GLY A 223 17.57 -10.86 2.11
C GLY A 223 17.52 -9.34 2.35
N GLY A 224 17.68 -8.85 3.59
CA GLY A 224 17.63 -7.42 3.90
C GLY A 224 16.27 -6.76 3.65
N LEU A 225 16.16 -5.46 3.96
CA LEU A 225 15.01 -4.63 3.62
C LEU A 225 15.35 -3.82 2.37
N SER A 226 14.80 -4.22 1.22
CA SER A 226 14.89 -3.44 -0.01
C SER A 226 13.70 -2.49 -0.11
N VAL A 227 13.91 -1.20 0.14
CA VAL A 227 12.92 -0.14 -0.02
C VAL A 227 13.32 0.75 -1.19
N ASP A 228 12.42 0.91 -2.17
CA ASP A 228 12.64 1.80 -3.32
C ASP A 228 12.63 3.28 -2.88
N SER A 229 11.72 3.65 -1.97
CA SER A 229 11.72 4.93 -1.29
C SER A 229 11.20 4.82 0.14
N LEU A 230 11.85 5.52 1.07
CA LEU A 230 11.46 5.58 2.47
C LEU A 230 11.44 7.05 2.92
N ALA A 231 10.25 7.59 3.16
CA ALA A 231 10.07 8.91 3.76
C ALA A 231 9.80 8.74 5.25
N VAL A 232 10.73 9.20 6.10
CA VAL A 232 10.56 9.15 7.56
C VAL A 232 10.69 10.55 8.14
N ASN A 233 9.75 10.93 9.01
CA ASN A 233 9.76 12.25 9.65
C ASN A 233 10.76 12.33 10.81
N ASN A 234 10.95 11.23 11.55
CA ASN A 234 11.91 11.12 12.64
C ASN A 234 12.49 9.71 12.66
N VAL A 235 13.77 9.56 12.34
CA VAL A 235 14.49 8.29 12.51
C VAL A 235 15.47 8.45 13.67
N THR A 236 15.29 7.69 14.75
CA THR A 236 16.34 7.50 15.75
C THR A 236 16.97 6.14 15.49
N VAL A 237 18.16 6.12 14.89
CA VAL A 237 18.89 4.86 14.68
C VAL A 237 20.08 4.77 15.62
N ALA A 238 20.04 3.81 16.53
CA ALA A 238 21.14 3.55 17.47
C ALA A 238 22.34 2.86 16.79
N ALA A 239 22.11 2.06 15.74
CA ALA A 239 23.15 1.40 14.94
C ALA A 239 22.60 1.01 13.55
N LEU A 240 22.65 1.93 12.57
CA LEU A 240 22.04 1.70 11.24
C LEU A 240 22.92 0.87 10.30
N ILE A 241 24.24 1.00 10.41
CA ILE A 241 25.18 0.56 9.38
C ILE A 241 26.29 -0.23 10.07
N THR A 242 26.02 -1.52 10.30
CA THR A 242 27.03 -2.47 10.82
C THR A 242 27.80 -3.14 9.69
N SER A 243 27.25 -3.17 8.46
CA SER A 243 28.00 -3.49 7.25
C SER A 243 28.86 -2.28 6.85
N SER A 244 30.08 -2.55 6.43
CA SER A 244 31.19 -1.61 6.26
C SER A 244 31.00 -0.45 5.26
N SER A 245 29.81 -0.21 4.72
CA SER A 245 29.54 0.90 3.78
C SER A 245 28.04 1.09 3.53
N ALA A 246 27.55 2.32 3.68
CA ALA A 246 26.28 2.77 3.07
C ALA A 246 26.60 3.82 2.01
N SER A 247 26.09 3.63 0.79
CA SER A 247 26.29 4.54 -0.33
C SER A 247 25.06 5.43 -0.48
N PHE A 248 25.24 6.74 -0.40
CA PHE A 248 24.19 7.74 -0.64
C PHE A 248 24.53 8.54 -1.89
N SER A 249 23.55 8.82 -2.74
CA SER A 249 23.74 9.70 -3.91
C SER A 249 23.90 11.16 -3.46
N THR A 250 23.04 11.62 -2.55
CA THR A 250 23.11 12.92 -1.87
C THR A 250 22.75 12.72 -0.41
N LEU A 251 23.55 13.31 0.48
CA LEU A 251 23.28 13.35 1.93
C LEU A 251 23.19 14.82 2.37
N THR A 252 21.97 15.27 2.70
CA THR A 252 21.73 16.60 3.29
C THR A 252 21.57 16.43 4.79
N VAL A 253 22.40 17.12 5.57
CA VAL A 253 22.42 17.07 7.03
C VAL A 253 22.47 18.49 7.59
N ASP A 254 21.64 18.80 8.58
CA ASP A 254 21.64 20.13 9.21
C ASP A 254 22.91 20.35 10.04
N ASN A 255 23.31 19.35 10.82
CA ASN A 255 24.51 19.38 11.64
C ASN A 255 25.13 17.99 11.79
N THR A 256 26.46 17.92 11.87
CA THR A 256 27.20 16.69 12.14
C THR A 256 28.17 16.89 13.30
N ALA A 257 28.13 15.99 14.28
CA ALA A 257 29.08 15.96 15.38
C ALA A 257 29.97 14.72 15.25
N TYR A 258 31.29 14.92 15.20
CA TYR A 258 32.27 13.84 15.11
C TYR A 258 32.84 13.53 16.49
N THR A 259 32.87 12.25 16.86
CA THR A 259 33.48 11.80 18.12
C THR A 259 34.95 12.23 18.18
N SER A 260 35.30 13.06 19.16
CA SER A 260 36.64 13.67 19.27
C SER A 260 37.12 13.82 20.73
N ASP A 261 36.46 13.13 21.68
CA ASP A 261 36.82 13.14 23.11
C ASP A 261 38.27 12.66 23.31
N GLU A 262 39.05 13.39 24.11
CA GLU A 262 40.45 13.08 24.41
C GLU A 262 40.62 11.67 25.00
N ARG A 263 39.66 11.20 25.81
CA ARG A 263 39.70 9.87 26.45
C ARG A 263 39.60 8.72 25.46
N LEU A 264 39.15 9.00 24.24
CA LEU A 264 39.03 8.01 23.17
C LEU A 264 40.25 8.04 22.22
N LYS A 265 41.25 8.87 22.52
CA LYS A 265 42.46 9.05 21.71
C LYS A 265 43.69 8.57 22.46
N SER A 266 44.68 8.10 21.72
CA SER A 266 46.00 7.74 22.25
C SER A 266 47.08 8.12 21.24
N LYS A 267 48.34 8.25 21.68
CA LYS A 267 49.49 8.64 20.84
C LYS A 267 49.24 9.93 20.04
N ILE A 268 48.87 11.00 20.77
CA ILE A 268 48.54 12.30 20.17
C ILE A 268 49.84 13.06 19.88
N ASP A 269 50.16 13.24 18.60
CA ASP A 269 51.29 14.02 18.12
C ASP A 269 50.84 15.28 17.38
N ILE A 270 51.59 16.38 17.53
CA ILE A 270 51.37 17.61 16.76
C ILE A 270 51.85 17.39 15.31
N LEU A 271 51.01 17.72 14.33
CA LEU A 271 51.39 17.65 12.92
C LEU A 271 52.48 18.66 12.61
N LYS A 272 53.55 18.22 11.95
CA LYS A 272 54.71 19.04 11.58
C LYS A 272 54.87 19.07 10.06
N ASN A 273 55.41 20.18 9.55
CA ASN A 273 55.64 20.40 8.12
C ASN A 273 54.34 20.31 7.31
N SER A 274 53.24 20.77 7.90
CA SER A 274 51.92 20.68 7.29
C SER A 274 51.83 21.53 6.03
N SER A 275 52.47 22.72 6.01
CA SER A 275 52.52 23.58 4.81
C SER A 275 53.15 22.84 3.64
N LYS A 276 54.33 22.23 3.85
CA LYS A 276 55.06 21.50 2.79
C LYS A 276 54.28 20.29 2.29
N LYS A 277 53.51 19.63 3.16
CA LYS A 277 52.64 18.51 2.76
C LYS A 277 51.43 18.98 1.96
N ILE A 278 50.73 20.01 2.42
CA ILE A 278 49.57 20.57 1.72
C ILE A 278 49.97 21.14 0.35
N GLU A 279 51.15 21.76 0.23
CA GLU A 279 51.70 22.27 -1.04
C GLU A 279 51.91 21.19 -2.12
N GLN A 280 51.98 19.90 -1.75
CA GLN A 280 52.09 18.79 -2.70
C GLN A 280 50.73 18.38 -3.29
N LEU A 281 49.63 18.81 -2.69
CA LEU A 281 48.28 18.50 -3.15
C LEU A 281 47.82 19.48 -4.23
N GLN A 282 47.07 18.99 -5.20
CA GLN A 282 46.54 19.81 -6.30
C GLN A 282 45.01 19.83 -6.24
N GLY A 283 44.45 21.03 -6.08
CA GLY A 283 43.04 21.26 -6.33
C GLY A 283 42.75 21.12 -7.82
N VAL A 284 41.80 20.25 -8.18
CA VAL A 284 41.43 19.97 -9.56
C VAL A 284 39.95 20.22 -9.79
N SER A 285 39.59 20.57 -11.03
CA SER A 285 38.20 20.52 -11.50
C SER A 285 38.01 19.32 -12.42
N TYR A 286 36.92 18.59 -12.26
CA TYR A 286 36.66 17.36 -13.01
C TYR A 286 35.16 17.14 -13.25
N TYR A 287 34.87 16.14 -14.08
CA TYR A 287 33.54 15.58 -14.29
C TYR A 287 33.60 14.11 -13.87
N PHE A 288 32.55 13.60 -13.22
CA PHE A 288 32.43 12.14 -13.11
C PHE A 288 32.04 11.58 -14.48
N ARG A 289 32.46 10.35 -14.79
CA ARG A 289 32.19 9.73 -16.10
C ARG A 289 30.70 9.70 -16.44
N ASP A 290 29.85 9.49 -15.44
CA ASP A 290 28.40 9.38 -15.58
C ASP A 290 27.65 10.63 -15.08
N ASN A 291 28.36 11.74 -14.83
CA ASN A 291 27.74 12.99 -14.37
C ASN A 291 28.28 14.20 -15.16
N PRO A 292 27.44 14.90 -15.95
CA PRO A 292 27.87 16.04 -16.75
C PRO A 292 28.13 17.30 -15.92
N ASN A 293 27.84 17.29 -14.62
CA ASN A 293 28.07 18.45 -13.76
C ASN A 293 29.54 18.58 -13.39
N ARG A 294 30.11 19.74 -13.72
CA ARG A 294 31.49 20.08 -13.34
C ARG A 294 31.58 20.24 -11.82
N THR A 295 32.55 19.58 -11.21
CA THR A 295 32.84 19.69 -9.78
C THR A 295 34.32 19.99 -9.54
N MET A 296 34.68 20.28 -8.29
CA MET A 296 36.05 20.56 -7.85
C MET A 296 36.38 19.73 -6.61
N GLY A 297 37.66 19.38 -6.46
CA GLY A 297 38.12 18.61 -5.32
C GLY A 297 39.58 18.18 -5.45
N LEU A 298 39.90 17.05 -4.83
CA LEU A 298 41.23 16.44 -4.83
C LEU A 298 41.16 15.04 -5.44
N ILE A 299 42.29 14.57 -5.99
CA ILE A 299 42.44 13.20 -6.46
C ILE A 299 42.90 12.33 -5.29
N ALA A 300 42.11 11.31 -4.93
CA ALA A 300 42.38 10.46 -3.76
C ALA A 300 43.78 9.80 -3.82
N GLN A 301 44.22 9.36 -5.00
CA GLN A 301 45.54 8.77 -5.22
C GLN A 301 46.68 9.76 -4.94
N GLN A 302 46.49 11.05 -5.24
CA GLN A 302 47.49 12.07 -4.93
C GLN A 302 47.54 12.33 -3.42
N VAL A 303 46.37 12.41 -2.77
CA VAL A 303 46.29 12.59 -1.32
C VAL A 303 46.91 11.41 -0.57
N GLU A 304 46.72 10.18 -1.05
CA GLU A 304 47.27 8.96 -0.46
C GLU A 304 48.80 9.01 -0.30
N THR A 305 49.50 9.67 -1.23
CA THR A 305 50.97 9.81 -1.15
C THR A 305 51.45 10.71 -0.01
N VAL A 306 50.58 11.58 0.52
CA VAL A 306 50.92 12.61 1.53
C VAL A 306 50.25 12.34 2.88
N TYR A 307 48.97 11.95 2.83
CA TYR A 307 48.08 11.66 3.96
C TYR A 307 47.29 10.36 3.70
N PRO A 308 47.96 9.19 3.72
CA PRO A 308 47.31 7.90 3.47
C PRO A 308 46.15 7.63 4.43
N GLU A 309 46.20 8.14 5.65
CA GLU A 309 45.16 8.01 6.67
C GLU A 309 43.84 8.70 6.31
N LEU A 310 43.83 9.57 5.29
CA LEU A 310 42.63 10.27 4.82
C LEU A 310 41.96 9.58 3.63
N VAL A 311 42.51 8.47 3.14
CA VAL A 311 42.00 7.76 1.98
C VAL A 311 41.42 6.41 2.40
N HIS A 312 40.16 6.18 2.06
CA HIS A 312 39.53 4.87 2.22
C HIS A 312 39.46 4.16 0.88
N THR A 313 39.68 2.85 0.86
CA THR A 313 39.53 2.03 -0.35
C THR A 313 38.45 0.99 -0.07
N ASP A 314 37.42 0.94 -0.91
CA ASP A 314 36.35 -0.06 -0.77
C ASP A 314 36.76 -1.43 -1.33
N ASN A 315 35.86 -2.41 -1.21
CA ASN A 315 36.09 -3.78 -1.68
C ASN A 315 36.29 -3.89 -3.20
N ALA A 316 35.85 -2.89 -3.97
CA ALA A 316 36.03 -2.83 -5.43
C ALA A 316 37.32 -2.09 -5.83
N GLY A 317 38.10 -1.59 -4.86
CA GLY A 317 39.33 -0.82 -5.10
C GLY A 317 39.07 0.67 -5.38
N VAL A 318 37.83 1.16 -5.22
CA VAL A 318 37.50 2.58 -5.41
C VAL A 318 37.96 3.35 -4.18
N LYS A 319 38.66 4.47 -4.41
CA LYS A 319 39.21 5.32 -3.35
C LYS A 319 38.30 6.51 -3.05
N GLY A 320 37.95 6.68 -1.78
CA GLY A 320 37.22 7.83 -1.24
C GLY A 320 38.11 8.67 -0.32
N LEU A 321 37.72 9.92 -0.07
CA LEU A 321 38.49 10.87 0.73
C LEU A 321 37.73 11.38 1.96
N ASN A 322 38.40 11.36 3.12
CA ASN A 322 37.99 12.09 4.32
C ASN A 322 38.45 13.56 4.24
N TYR A 323 37.63 14.42 3.63
CA TYR A 323 37.91 15.85 3.54
C TYR A 323 38.01 16.55 4.91
N ILE A 324 37.27 16.08 5.92
CA ILE A 324 37.26 16.69 7.26
C ILE A 324 38.62 16.53 7.94
N GLY A 325 39.30 15.41 7.69
CA GLY A 325 40.64 15.19 8.20
C GLY A 325 41.69 16.18 7.69
N LEU A 326 41.45 16.88 6.57
CA LEU A 326 42.34 17.93 6.05
C LEU A 326 42.30 19.22 6.90
N ILE A 327 41.30 19.40 7.75
CA ILE A 327 41.19 20.61 8.59
C ILE A 327 42.37 20.71 9.57
N ALA A 328 42.80 19.59 10.17
CA ALA A 328 43.92 19.57 11.10
C ALA A 328 45.26 20.04 10.47
N PRO A 329 45.72 19.49 9.33
CA PRO A 329 46.93 20.00 8.67
C PRO A 329 46.75 21.43 8.11
N MET A 330 45.53 21.85 7.73
CA MET A 330 45.28 23.25 7.35
C MET A 330 45.51 24.22 8.53
N ILE A 331 45.05 23.86 9.75
CA ILE A 331 45.29 24.67 10.95
C ILE A 331 46.79 24.81 11.23
N GLU A 332 47.54 23.71 11.18
CA GLU A 332 49.00 23.76 11.40
C GLU A 332 49.72 24.50 10.27
N THR A 333 49.25 24.42 9.03
CA THR A 333 49.77 25.23 7.91
C THR A 333 49.63 26.72 8.18
N ILE A 334 48.46 27.18 8.66
CA ILE A 334 48.24 28.60 9.01
C ILE A 334 49.18 29.02 10.15
N LYS A 335 49.40 28.17 11.16
CA LYS A 335 50.33 28.44 12.26
C LYS A 335 51.78 28.54 11.76
N GLU A 336 52.21 27.61 10.92
CA GLU A 336 53.54 27.61 10.29
C GLU A 336 53.74 28.88 9.44
N GLN A 337 52.75 29.26 8.63
CA GLN A 337 52.78 30.47 7.81
C GLN A 337 52.86 31.73 8.68
N ASN A 338 52.10 31.82 9.78
CA ASN A 338 52.15 32.95 10.71
C ASN A 338 53.52 33.11 11.38
N VAL A 339 54.22 32.00 11.67
CA VAL A 339 55.61 32.06 12.16
C VAL A 339 56.51 32.67 11.10
N LYS A 340 56.40 32.23 9.83
CA LYS A 340 57.21 32.74 8.73
C LYS A 340 56.95 34.23 8.47
N ILE A 341 55.70 34.68 8.54
CA ILE A 341 55.33 36.10 8.39
C ILE A 341 56.02 36.94 9.47
N ARG A 342 55.94 36.54 10.75
CA ARG A 342 56.61 37.27 11.83
C ARG A 342 58.13 37.35 11.64
N GLN A 343 58.75 36.26 11.21
CA GLN A 343 60.19 36.24 10.91
C GLN A 343 60.55 37.18 9.75
N GLN A 344 59.70 37.23 8.72
CA GLN A 344 59.89 38.14 7.59
C GLN A 344 59.71 39.62 8.03
N ASP A 345 58.72 39.92 8.86
CA ASP A 345 58.50 41.27 9.39
C ASP A 345 59.67 41.75 10.25
N GLU A 346 60.21 40.90 11.12
CA GLU A 346 61.41 41.20 11.90
C GLU A 346 62.63 41.48 11.01
N ALA A 347 62.83 40.67 9.96
CA ALA A 347 63.89 40.88 9.00
C ALA A 347 63.73 42.22 8.25
N ILE A 348 62.51 42.55 7.82
CA ILE A 348 62.19 43.82 7.16
C ILE A 348 62.49 45.01 8.10
N LEU A 349 62.10 44.93 9.37
CA LEU A 349 62.38 45.98 10.36
C LEU A 349 63.88 46.20 10.58
N ASN A 350 64.66 45.12 10.65
CA ASN A 350 66.11 45.20 10.78
C ASN A 350 66.75 45.84 9.54
N LEU A 351 66.36 45.40 8.34
CA LEU A 351 66.85 45.99 7.09
C LEU A 351 66.50 47.49 6.99
N GLN A 352 65.28 47.88 7.37
CA GLN A 352 64.88 49.29 7.42
C GLN A 352 65.75 50.12 8.38
N LYS A 353 66.11 49.55 9.54
CA LYS A 353 67.00 50.19 10.53
C LYS A 353 68.41 50.37 9.97
N GLU A 354 68.96 49.36 9.31
CA GLU A 354 70.27 49.43 8.66
C GLU A 354 70.30 50.47 7.54
N LEU A 355 69.29 50.47 6.66
CA LEU A 355 69.15 51.47 5.60
C LEU A 355 69.08 52.91 6.15
N LYS A 356 68.36 53.12 7.26
CA LYS A 356 68.29 54.43 7.93
C LYS A 356 69.67 54.87 8.45
N ASN A 357 70.42 53.95 9.06
CA ASN A 357 71.76 54.23 9.57
C ASN A 357 72.75 54.55 8.45
N LEU A 358 72.72 53.78 7.35
CA LEU A 358 73.57 54.02 6.18
C LEU A 358 73.27 55.38 5.54
N LYS A 359 71.99 55.71 5.34
CA LYS A 359 71.58 57.04 4.83
C LYS A 359 72.09 58.18 5.71
N LYS A 360 72.06 58.01 7.03
CA LYS A 360 72.62 58.99 7.98
C LYS A 360 74.14 59.11 7.82
N ALA A 361 74.86 58.00 7.71
CA ALA A 361 76.31 57.97 7.52
C ALA A 361 76.74 58.67 6.22
N ILE A 362 76.04 58.41 5.10
CA ILE A 362 76.31 59.06 3.81
C ILE A 362 76.10 60.58 3.91
N LYS A 363 75.02 61.03 4.57
CA LYS A 363 74.73 62.46 4.75
C LYS A 363 75.78 63.20 5.60
N HIS A 364 76.39 62.52 6.57
CA HIS A 364 77.48 63.10 7.37
C HIS A 364 78.85 63.01 6.67
N GLY A 365 79.11 61.95 5.90
CA GLY A 365 80.35 61.78 5.14
C GLY A 365 80.53 62.81 4.01
N THR A 366 79.45 63.21 3.34
CA THR A 366 79.52 64.24 2.28
C THR A 366 79.76 65.65 2.82
N TYR A 367 79.42 65.93 4.08
CA TYR A 367 79.68 67.25 4.70
C TYR A 367 81.14 67.46 5.12
N SER A 368 81.91 66.38 5.29
CA SER A 368 83.33 66.43 5.67
C SER A 368 84.28 66.58 4.47
N ALA A 369 83.81 66.36 3.24
CA ALA A 369 84.62 66.40 2.03
C ALA A 369 84.52 67.72 1.25
N ILE A 370 83.69 68.68 1.69
CA ILE A 370 83.42 69.97 1.01
C ILE A 370 83.91 71.17 1.87
N LYS A 371 84.86 70.95 2.80
CA LYS A 371 85.41 72.04 3.62
C LYS A 371 86.91 72.18 3.48
#